data_AF-A0A1S0TTA2-F1
#
_entry.id   AF-A0A1S0TTA2-F1
#
_cell.length_a   1.000
_cell.length_b   1.000
_cell.length_c   1.000
_cell.angle_alpha   90.00
_cell.angle_beta   90.00
_cell.angle_gamma   90.00
#
_symmetry.space_group_name_H-M   'P 1'
#
loop_
_entity.id
_entity.type
_entity.pdbx_description
1 polymer ?
#
loop_
_entity_poly.entity_id
_entity_poly.type
_entity_poly.pdbx_seq_one_letter_code
_entity_poly.pdbx_strand_id
1 'polypeptide(L)'
;MNLHQVEMDSKTFVDRPLKADPEAVLREFKNEFGKTKVTNITARKLIDFRKRFFGEPGTELTSCFIPDWKELPPKIAQIKDKDLRLFALFLNRRWKDLCRQIIKIEDPRRNSLIEVPHPFIVPGGRFREFYYWDAYWIVKGLIASDLLVMVKNMLKNFIYCVKK
;
A
#
# COMPACT_ATOMS: atom_id res chain seq x y z
N MET A 1 -0.58 -3.48 -21.97
CA MET A 1 -1.42 -3.70 -20.77
C MET A 1 -2.41 -2.55 -20.70
N ASN A 2 -3.71 -2.81 -20.50
CA ASN A 2 -4.81 -1.83 -20.56
C ASN A 2 -5.36 -1.46 -21.96
N LEU A 3 -5.46 -2.44 -22.87
CA LEU A 3 -5.99 -2.23 -24.23
C LEU A 3 -7.39 -1.59 -24.25
N HIS A 4 -8.22 -1.93 -23.26
CA HIS A 4 -9.61 -1.46 -23.16
C HIS A 4 -9.80 -0.29 -22.19
N GLN A 5 -8.72 0.27 -21.62
CA GLN A 5 -8.73 1.42 -20.71
C GLN A 5 -9.75 1.30 -19.56
N VAL A 6 -9.88 0.10 -18.99
CA VAL A 6 -10.86 -0.20 -17.92
C VAL A 6 -10.49 0.51 -16.61
N GLU A 7 -9.20 0.74 -16.38
CA GLU A 7 -8.70 1.56 -15.28
C GLU A 7 -7.95 2.77 -15.84
N MET A 8 -8.08 3.94 -15.21
CA MET A 8 -7.25 5.11 -15.54
C MET A 8 -5.79 4.89 -15.14
N ASP A 9 -5.56 4.19 -14.03
CA ASP A 9 -4.23 3.81 -13.53
C ASP A 9 -4.10 2.29 -13.55
N SER A 10 -3.11 1.79 -14.30
CA SER A 10 -2.86 0.36 -14.43
C SER A 10 -2.56 -0.34 -13.09
N LYS A 11 -1.99 0.35 -12.10
CA LYS A 11 -1.74 -0.24 -10.77
C LYS A 11 -3.05 -0.52 -10.03
N THR A 12 -4.11 0.24 -10.31
CA THR A 12 -5.42 0.00 -9.68
C THR A 12 -5.87 -1.43 -9.88
N PHE A 13 -5.70 -2.01 -11.08
CA PHE A 13 -6.05 -3.41 -11.30
C PHE A 13 -5.13 -4.39 -10.57
N VAL A 14 -3.82 -4.11 -10.58
CA VAL A 14 -2.80 -4.95 -9.91
C VAL A 14 -3.04 -5.01 -8.40
N ASP A 15 -3.52 -3.92 -7.81
CA ASP A 15 -3.79 -3.82 -6.38
C ASP A 15 -5.15 -4.41 -5.97
N ARG A 16 -5.97 -4.89 -6.91
CA ARG A 16 -7.25 -5.50 -6.56
C ARG A 16 -7.05 -6.95 -6.11
N PRO A 17 -7.46 -7.31 -4.89
CA PRO A 17 -7.40 -8.70 -4.46
C PRO A 17 -8.46 -9.54 -5.18
N LEU A 18 -8.21 -10.84 -5.33
CA LEU A 18 -9.19 -11.79 -5.80
C LEU A 18 -10.21 -12.11 -4.71
N LYS A 19 -11.49 -12.18 -5.08
CA LYS A 19 -12.60 -12.59 -4.21
C LYS A 19 -12.73 -14.11 -4.07
N ALA A 20 -12.06 -14.86 -4.95
CA ALA A 20 -12.11 -16.32 -5.01
C ALA A 20 -10.72 -16.91 -5.31
N ASP A 21 -10.65 -18.23 -5.30
CA ASP A 21 -9.43 -18.98 -5.61
C ASP A 21 -8.89 -18.62 -7.03
N PRO A 22 -7.58 -18.35 -7.17
CA PRO A 22 -6.99 -17.90 -8.45
C PRO A 22 -7.26 -18.83 -9.62
N GLU A 23 -7.18 -20.15 -9.40
CA GLU A 23 -7.43 -21.15 -10.42
C GLU A 23 -8.90 -21.15 -10.84
N ALA A 24 -9.84 -20.94 -9.91
CA ALA A 24 -11.26 -20.78 -10.22
C ALA A 24 -11.51 -19.52 -11.06
N VAL A 25 -10.95 -18.37 -10.67
CA VAL A 25 -11.11 -17.11 -11.42
C VAL A 25 -10.53 -17.25 -12.83
N LEU A 26 -9.39 -17.91 -12.99
CA LEU A 26 -8.78 -18.16 -14.29
C LEU A 26 -9.65 -19.07 -15.18
N ARG A 27 -10.28 -20.11 -14.61
CA ARG A 27 -11.22 -20.97 -15.35
C ARG A 27 -12.42 -20.15 -15.84
N GLU A 28 -13.02 -19.34 -14.97
CA GLU A 28 -14.14 -18.48 -15.34
C GLU A 28 -13.77 -17.47 -16.42
N PHE A 29 -12.59 -16.87 -16.33
CA PHE A 29 -12.09 -15.97 -17.37
C PHE A 29 -11.94 -16.68 -18.73
N LYS A 30 -11.36 -17.89 -18.75
CA LYS A 30 -11.20 -18.70 -19.97
C LYS A 30 -12.55 -19.12 -20.53
N ASN A 31 -13.52 -19.45 -19.69
CA ASN A 31 -14.87 -19.81 -20.12
C ASN A 31 -15.57 -18.63 -20.81
N GLU A 32 -15.48 -17.43 -20.25
CA GLU A 32 -16.18 -16.24 -20.76
C GLU A 32 -15.48 -15.60 -21.98
N PHE A 33 -14.15 -15.55 -21.97
CA PHE A 33 -13.38 -14.80 -22.97
C PHE A 33 -12.49 -15.66 -23.87
N GLY A 34 -12.22 -16.92 -23.52
CA GLY A 34 -11.19 -17.74 -24.19
C GLY A 34 -11.44 -18.05 -25.66
N LYS A 35 -12.69 -17.97 -26.12
CA LYS A 35 -13.06 -18.15 -27.55
C LYS A 35 -13.25 -16.82 -28.29
N THR A 36 -13.16 -15.68 -27.59
CA THR A 36 -13.42 -14.35 -28.14
C THR A 36 -12.09 -13.66 -28.48
N LYS A 37 -11.95 -13.15 -29.71
CA LYS A 37 -10.80 -12.31 -30.05
C LYS A 37 -10.77 -11.07 -29.15
N VAL A 38 -9.60 -10.70 -28.65
CA VAL A 38 -9.42 -9.58 -27.70
C VAL A 38 -10.05 -8.28 -28.19
N THR A 39 -9.96 -8.00 -29.50
CA THR A 39 -10.57 -6.82 -30.16
C THR A 39 -12.09 -6.77 -30.05
N ASN A 40 -12.75 -7.92 -29.87
CA ASN A 40 -14.20 -8.05 -29.80
C ASN A 40 -14.71 -8.04 -28.34
N ILE A 41 -13.81 -8.03 -27.36
CA ILE A 41 -14.17 -7.91 -25.95
C ILE A 41 -14.50 -6.45 -25.67
N THR A 42 -15.68 -6.18 -25.10
CA THR A 42 -16.07 -4.82 -24.72
C THR A 42 -15.59 -4.50 -23.31
N ALA A 43 -15.29 -3.21 -23.05
CA ALA A 43 -14.92 -2.75 -21.71
C ALA A 43 -15.98 -3.08 -20.67
N ARG A 44 -17.27 -3.05 -21.05
CA ARG A 44 -18.38 -3.38 -20.15
C ARG A 44 -18.29 -4.81 -19.61
N LYS A 45 -18.03 -5.81 -20.47
CA LYS A 45 -17.88 -7.20 -20.03
C LYS A 45 -16.71 -7.38 -19.07
N LEU A 46 -15.58 -6.70 -19.33
CA LEU A 46 -14.43 -6.73 -18.44
C LEU A 46 -14.74 -6.09 -17.07
N ILE A 47 -15.48 -4.97 -17.06
CA ILE A 47 -15.94 -4.33 -15.82
C ILE A 47 -16.87 -5.26 -15.02
N ASP A 48 -17.80 -5.93 -15.69
CA ASP A 48 -18.75 -6.83 -15.03
C ASP A 48 -18.05 -8.11 -14.51
N PHE A 49 -17.05 -8.63 -15.22
CA PHE A 49 -16.16 -9.69 -14.72
C PHE A 49 -15.36 -9.23 -13.50
N ARG A 50 -14.72 -8.04 -13.59
CA ARG A 50 -13.96 -7.44 -12.48
C ARG A 50 -14.81 -7.33 -11.22
N LYS A 51 -16.03 -6.81 -11.33
CA LYS A 51 -16.95 -6.65 -10.19
C LYS A 51 -17.26 -7.97 -9.49
N ARG A 52 -17.38 -9.06 -10.26
CA ARG A 52 -17.65 -10.40 -9.71
C ARG A 52 -16.45 -10.99 -8.98
N PHE A 53 -15.25 -10.89 -9.55
CA PHE A 53 -14.10 -11.67 -9.08
C PHE A 53 -12.99 -10.88 -8.38
N PHE A 54 -13.02 -9.54 -8.43
CA PHE A 54 -11.99 -8.68 -7.84
C PHE A 54 -12.59 -7.74 -6.79
N GLY A 55 -11.87 -7.57 -5.68
CA GLY A 55 -12.13 -6.60 -4.62
C GLY A 55 -11.72 -5.18 -4.99
N GLU A 56 -11.86 -4.27 -4.04
CA GLU A 56 -11.32 -2.91 -4.17
C GLU A 56 -9.86 -2.88 -3.70
N PRO A 57 -9.00 -2.04 -4.31
CA PRO A 57 -7.59 -2.04 -4.01
C PRO A 57 -7.28 -1.46 -2.62
N GLY A 58 -6.45 -2.15 -1.84
CA GLY A 58 -6.02 -1.72 -0.51
C GLY A 58 -6.94 -2.12 0.64
N THR A 59 -7.91 -3.01 0.42
CA THR A 59 -8.77 -3.55 1.50
C THR A 59 -8.00 -4.35 2.54
N GLU A 60 -6.83 -4.84 2.16
CA GLU A 60 -5.84 -5.58 2.94
C GLU A 60 -5.00 -4.68 3.87
N LEU A 61 -5.23 -3.36 3.84
CA LEU A 61 -4.52 -2.38 4.66
C LEU A 61 -5.48 -1.59 5.54
N THR A 62 -5.06 -1.37 6.79
CA THR A 62 -5.69 -0.43 7.71
C THR A 62 -4.71 0.65 8.15
N SER A 63 -5.21 1.77 8.65
CA SER A 63 -4.38 2.76 9.34
C SER A 63 -3.78 2.14 10.61
N CYS A 64 -2.53 2.50 10.95
CA CYS A 64 -1.91 2.04 12.18
C CYS A 64 -1.73 3.12 13.24
N PHE A 65 -1.68 2.66 14.48
CA PHE A 65 -1.25 3.46 15.61
C PHE A 65 0.27 3.68 15.55
N ILE A 66 0.71 4.91 15.83
CA ILE A 66 2.13 5.27 15.93
C ILE A 66 2.46 5.46 17.41
N PRO A 67 3.22 4.53 18.02
CA PRO A 67 3.69 4.67 19.39
C PRO A 67 4.56 5.92 19.57
N ASP A 68 4.45 6.54 20.74
CA ASP A 68 5.26 7.68 21.18
C ASP A 68 5.16 8.94 20.31
N TRP A 69 4.19 8.98 19.38
CA TRP A 69 3.96 10.16 18.57
C TRP A 69 3.55 11.35 19.43
N LYS A 70 4.22 12.48 19.23
CA LYS A 70 3.96 13.74 19.91
C LYS A 70 3.63 14.81 18.88
N GLU A 71 2.70 15.69 19.22
CA GLU A 71 2.35 16.85 18.40
C GLU A 71 3.60 17.71 18.13
N LEU A 72 4.40 17.95 19.17
CA LEU A 72 5.65 18.71 19.12
C LEU A 72 6.82 17.85 19.64
N PRO A 73 7.53 17.14 18.75
CA PRO A 73 8.73 16.38 19.12
C PRO A 73 9.86 17.31 19.62
N PRO A 74 10.68 16.89 20.61
CA PRO A 74 11.74 17.73 21.18
C PRO A 74 12.73 18.28 20.14
N LYS A 75 13.12 17.46 19.16
CA LYS A 75 14.03 17.87 18.08
C LYS A 75 13.40 18.95 17.18
N ILE A 76 12.10 18.82 16.89
CA ILE A 76 11.36 19.81 16.09
C ILE A 76 11.18 21.12 16.88
N ALA A 77 10.97 21.04 18.19
CA ALA A 77 10.82 22.21 19.05
C ALA A 77 12.06 23.12 19.08
N GLN A 78 13.25 22.55 18.87
CA GLN A 78 14.53 23.27 18.84
C GLN A 78 14.77 24.06 17.54
N ILE A 79 13.95 23.88 16.51
CA ILE A 79 14.06 24.64 15.26
C ILE A 79 13.73 26.11 15.56
N LYS A 80 14.73 26.99 15.41
CA LYS A 80 14.62 28.43 15.71
C LYS A 80 13.74 29.17 14.71
N ASP A 81 13.90 28.85 13.43
CA ASP A 81 13.11 29.44 12.37
C ASP A 81 11.65 29.00 12.47
N LYS A 82 10.73 29.96 12.52
CA LYS A 82 9.32 29.69 12.75
C LYS A 82 8.68 28.91 11.60
N ASP A 83 9.02 29.26 10.36
CA ASP A 83 8.38 28.68 9.18
C ASP A 83 8.90 27.26 8.94
N LEU A 84 10.20 27.03 9.13
CA LEU A 84 10.77 25.68 9.10
C LEU A 84 10.21 24.80 10.23
N ARG A 85 9.98 25.36 11.42
CA ARG A 85 9.36 24.61 12.52
C ARG A 85 7.91 24.23 12.20
N LEU A 86 7.13 25.14 11.64
CA LEU A 86 5.76 24.87 11.21
C LEU A 86 5.70 23.82 10.10
N PHE A 87 6.63 23.89 9.14
CA PHE A 87 6.76 22.87 8.10
C PHE A 87 7.12 21.49 8.67
N ALA A 88 8.08 21.42 9.60
CA ALA A 88 8.44 20.18 10.28
C ALA A 88 7.27 19.59 11.08
N LEU A 89 6.47 20.42 11.76
CA LEU A 89 5.25 19.99 12.44
C LEU A 89 4.19 19.45 11.48
N PHE A 90 4.01 20.11 10.32
CA PHE A 90 3.15 19.61 9.25
C PHE A 90 3.59 18.21 8.80
N LEU A 91 4.88 18.00 8.52
CA LEU A 91 5.43 16.69 8.17
C LEU A 91 5.25 15.66 9.29
N ASN A 92 5.43 16.06 10.55
CA ASN A 92 5.25 15.16 11.69
C ASN A 92 3.81 14.62 11.81
N ARG A 93 2.81 15.45 11.50
CA ARG A 93 1.41 15.02 11.43
C ARG A 93 1.16 14.05 10.28
N ARG A 94 1.85 14.22 9.16
CA ARG A 94 1.70 13.34 7.98
C ARG A 94 1.95 11.87 8.29
N TRP A 95 2.81 11.56 9.26
CA TRP A 95 3.11 10.16 9.61
C TRP A 95 1.85 9.36 9.95
N LYS A 96 0.88 9.94 10.66
CA LYS A 96 -0.38 9.27 11.03
C LYS A 96 -1.18 8.80 9.81
N ASP A 97 -1.20 9.62 8.78
CA ASP A 97 -1.98 9.34 7.57
C ASP A 97 -1.25 8.39 6.61
N LEU A 98 0.06 8.21 6.80
CA LEU A 98 0.91 7.32 6.01
C LEU A 98 1.19 5.99 6.71
N CYS A 99 0.78 5.83 7.96
CA CYS A 99 0.91 4.59 8.72
C CYS A 99 -0.06 3.54 8.16
N ARG A 100 0.47 2.39 7.74
CA ARG A 100 -0.32 1.23 7.34
C ARG A 100 0.06 -0.03 8.12
N GLN A 101 -0.94 -0.86 8.35
CA GLN A 101 -0.79 -2.21 8.88
C GLN A 101 -1.63 -3.17 8.03
N ILE A 102 -1.06 -4.34 7.76
CA ILE A 102 -1.72 -5.39 7.00
C ILE A 102 -2.70 -6.11 7.92
N ILE A 103 -3.95 -6.22 7.49
CA ILE A 103 -4.93 -7.08 8.17
C ILE A 103 -4.63 -8.55 7.82
N LYS A 104 -5.19 -9.49 8.59
CA LYS A 104 -5.00 -10.91 8.29
C LYS A 104 -5.51 -11.22 6.88
N ILE A 105 -4.61 -11.68 6.02
CA ILE A 105 -4.94 -12.19 4.68
C ILE A 105 -5.13 -13.71 4.79
N GLU A 106 -6.30 -14.21 4.39
CA GLU A 106 -6.62 -15.64 4.49
C GLU A 106 -5.88 -16.49 3.46
N ASP A 107 -5.79 -15.99 2.22
CA ASP A 107 -5.10 -16.66 1.11
C ASP A 107 -4.17 -15.66 0.41
N PRO A 108 -2.85 -15.71 0.66
CA PRO A 108 -1.88 -14.81 0.06
C PRO A 108 -1.88 -14.83 -1.48
N ARG A 109 -2.29 -15.95 -2.10
CA ARG A 109 -2.34 -16.10 -3.57
C ARG A 109 -3.38 -15.18 -4.21
N ARG A 110 -4.31 -14.64 -3.42
CA ARG A 110 -5.34 -13.70 -3.88
C ARG A 110 -4.88 -12.25 -3.92
N ASN A 111 -3.69 -11.95 -3.41
CA ASN A 111 -3.21 -10.59 -3.24
C ASN A 111 -1.85 -10.42 -3.95
N SER A 112 -1.62 -9.25 -4.52
CA SER A 112 -0.30 -8.85 -5.02
C SER A 112 0.59 -8.29 -3.90
N LEU A 113 -0.02 -7.82 -2.81
CA LEU A 113 0.68 -7.32 -1.64
C LEU A 113 1.47 -8.43 -0.94
N ILE A 114 2.76 -8.19 -0.73
CA ILE A 114 3.61 -9.07 0.06
C ILE A 114 3.42 -8.74 1.54
N GLU A 115 2.97 -9.75 2.30
CA GLU A 115 2.74 -9.61 3.74
C GLU A 115 4.03 -9.35 4.53
N VAL A 116 3.94 -8.44 5.50
CA VAL A 116 4.99 -8.16 6.48
C VAL A 116 4.41 -8.07 7.90
N PRO A 117 5.16 -8.45 8.94
CA PRO A 117 4.61 -8.64 10.29
C PRO A 117 4.40 -7.36 11.10
N HIS A 118 4.99 -6.23 10.71
CA HIS A 118 4.92 -4.99 11.50
C HIS A 118 4.27 -3.84 10.74
N PRO A 119 3.68 -2.86 11.46
CA PRO A 119 3.23 -1.61 10.87
C PRO A 119 4.36 -0.88 10.13
N PHE A 120 4.04 -0.22 9.02
CA PHE A 120 5.00 0.49 8.19
C PHE A 120 4.46 1.83 7.70
N ILE A 121 5.34 2.66 7.16
CA ILE A 121 4.98 3.95 6.57
C ILE A 121 5.07 3.82 5.04
N VAL A 122 4.02 4.26 4.34
CA VAL A 122 4.01 4.34 2.87
C VAL A 122 4.46 5.72 2.39
N PRO A 123 4.97 5.85 1.15
CA PRO A 123 5.29 7.17 0.58
C PRO A 123 4.06 8.09 0.43
N GLY A 124 2.86 7.50 0.22
CA GLY A 124 1.60 8.21 0.08
C GLY A 124 1.03 8.21 -1.34
N GLY A 125 -0.12 8.85 -1.53
CA GLY A 125 -0.82 8.87 -2.81
C GLY A 125 -1.29 7.48 -3.23
N ARG A 126 -0.91 7.04 -4.44
CA ARG A 126 -1.27 5.72 -5.00
C ARG A 126 -0.49 4.55 -4.40
N PHE A 127 0.55 4.81 -3.61
CA PHE A 127 1.44 3.79 -3.08
C PHE A 127 0.86 3.21 -1.79
N ARG A 128 0.67 1.88 -1.78
CA ARG A 128 0.05 1.12 -0.68
C ARG A 128 1.08 0.31 0.11
N GLU A 129 2.26 0.15 -0.46
CA GLU A 129 3.38 -0.62 0.06
C GLU A 129 4.55 0.33 0.41
N PHE A 130 5.47 -0.12 1.26
CA PHE A 130 6.74 0.61 1.44
C PHE A 130 7.71 0.27 0.31
N TYR A 131 8.44 1.28 -0.17
CA TYR A 131 9.40 1.14 -1.26
C TYR A 131 10.82 1.18 -0.71
N TYR A 132 11.72 0.41 -1.33
CA TYR A 132 13.05 0.14 -0.77
C TYR A 132 13.86 1.42 -0.51
N TRP A 133 14.17 2.18 -1.56
CA TRP A 133 14.98 3.40 -1.44
C TRP A 133 14.23 4.56 -0.77
N ASP A 134 12.91 4.72 -0.98
CA ASP A 134 12.07 5.69 -0.27
C ASP A 134 12.13 5.51 1.25
N ALA A 135 12.19 4.25 1.71
CA ALA A 135 12.21 3.95 3.13
C ALA A 135 13.42 4.51 3.86
N TYR A 136 14.55 4.72 3.18
CA TYR A 136 15.71 5.38 3.79
C TYR A 136 15.37 6.80 4.26
N TRP A 137 14.70 7.58 3.40
CA TRP A 137 14.29 8.94 3.72
C TRP A 137 13.16 8.98 4.76
N ILE A 138 12.22 8.03 4.66
CA ILE A 138 11.18 7.85 5.68
C ILE A 138 11.81 7.55 7.04
N VAL A 139 12.74 6.60 7.14
CA VAL A 139 13.42 6.26 8.39
C VAL A 139 14.17 7.47 8.95
N LYS A 140 14.88 8.24 8.12
CA LYS A 140 15.49 9.50 8.57
C LYS A 140 14.48 10.49 9.12
N GLY A 141 13.35 10.66 8.45
CA GLY A 141 12.25 11.52 8.92
C GLY A 141 11.67 11.04 10.26
N LEU A 142 11.45 9.73 10.42
CA LEU A 142 10.99 9.13 11.67
C LEU A 142 11.99 9.38 12.82
N ILE A 143 13.30 9.27 12.57
CA ILE A 143 14.35 9.58 13.57
C ILE A 143 14.34 11.07 13.96
N ALA A 144 14.10 11.97 13.00
CA ALA A 144 13.97 13.40 13.25
C ALA A 144 12.70 13.72 14.07
N SER A 145 11.62 12.95 13.87
CA SER A 145 10.37 13.01 14.62
C SER A 145 10.37 12.24 15.95
N ASP A 146 11.50 11.62 16.34
CA ASP A 146 11.64 10.82 17.57
C ASP A 146 10.77 9.54 17.62
N LEU A 147 10.42 8.99 16.44
CA LEU A 147 9.53 7.83 16.27
C LEU A 147 10.32 6.51 16.12
N LEU A 148 11.18 6.20 17.10
CA LEU A 148 12.13 5.09 17.01
C LEU A 148 11.46 3.70 16.97
N VAL A 149 10.26 3.55 17.55
CA VAL A 149 9.50 2.30 17.45
C VAL A 149 9.09 2.01 16.01
N MET A 150 8.66 3.03 15.26
CA MET A 150 8.34 2.88 13.84
C MET A 150 9.58 2.59 13.00
N VAL A 151 10.73 3.20 13.33
CA VAL A 151 12.02 2.86 12.70
C VAL A 151 12.32 1.37 12.88
N LYS A 152 12.20 0.85 14.10
CA LYS A 152 12.42 -0.56 14.40
C LYS A 152 11.47 -1.47 13.62
N ASN A 153 10.20 -1.10 13.50
CA ASN A 153 9.21 -1.86 12.74
C ASN A 153 9.56 -1.92 11.24
N MET A 154 9.90 -0.78 10.63
CA MET A 154 10.34 -0.72 9.23
C MET A 154 11.55 -1.62 8.97
N LEU A 155 12.57 -1.57 9.84
CA LEU A 155 13.78 -2.39 9.71
C LEU A 155 13.50 -3.89 9.88
N LYS A 156 12.62 -4.26 10.82
CA LYS A 156 12.19 -5.65 10.98
C LYS A 156 11.46 -6.17 9.75
N ASN A 157 10.61 -5.35 9.12
CA ASN A 157 9.95 -5.73 7.87
C ASN A 157 10.97 -5.94 6.74
N PHE A 158 12.01 -5.11 6.62
CA PHE A 158 13.09 -5.35 5.65
C PHE A 158 13.82 -6.67 5.91
N ILE A 159 14.18 -6.95 7.16
CA ILE A 159 14.82 -8.21 7.53
C ILE A 159 13.90 -9.39 7.20
N TYR A 160 12.60 -9.27 7.46
CA TYR A 160 11.62 -10.28 7.10
C TYR A 160 11.59 -10.54 5.59
N CYS A 161 11.57 -9.49 4.76
CA CYS A 161 11.56 -9.63 3.30
C CYS A 161 12.83 -10.28 2.73
N VAL A 162 13.99 -10.06 3.36
CA VAL A 162 15.27 -10.64 2.90
C VAL A 162 15.47 -12.08 3.36
N LYS A 163 14.92 -12.46 4.51
CA LYS A 163 15.05 -13.83 5.07
C LYS A 163 14.04 -14.83 4.53
N LYS A 164 12.97 -14.35 3.89
CA LYS A 164 11.92 -15.16 3.29
C LYS A 164 12.35 -15.62 1.91
#